data_AF-B9MV01-F1
#
_entry.id   AF-B9MV01-F1
#
_cell.length_a   1.000
_cell.length_b   1.000
_cell.length_c   1.000
_cell.angle_alpha   90.00
_cell.angle_beta   90.00
_cell.angle_gamma   90.00
#
_symmetry.space_group_name_H-M   'P 1'
#
loop_
_entity.id
_entity.type
_entity.pdbx_description
1 polymer ?
#
loop_
_entity_poly.entity_id
_entity_poly.type
_entity_poly.pdbx_seq_one_letter_code
_entity_poly.pdbx_strand_id
1 'polypeptide(L)'
;MQGLKSAAALLIRSCCNNNKSKLSHSFLTHCPQHSRSLSSSPPTEDDLDNQVLVEDKANSRSAILNRPSALNALNTNMGARLLKLYKAWEKDSSVGFVTLKGSGRAFSAGGDIVNLYHLINQGKWEACREFFGTLYTFIYVLGTYLKPHVAILNGITMGGGTGISIPGTFRLATDKTVFATPETLIGFHPDAGASFFLSHLPGHLGEYLALTGGTLNGAEMIACGLATHYTNSEKLHLVEHHLGKLVTDDPSVIETSLEQYGDLVYPDKMSVLHRIEMVDKCFSHDTVEEIFDALEREAAETNDAWFNSTLRRLKEASPLSLKVSLRSIQEGRFQTLDQCLVREYRMSLQGISKQISGDFCEGVRARMVDKDLAPKWNPPSLEQVSEDMVDRYFSPLSESEPDLDLPTKQREAFT
;
A
#
# COMPACT_ATOMS: atom_id res chain seq x y z
N MET A 1 26.32 7.44 -12.44
CA MET A 1 26.54 8.18 -13.70
C MET A 1 27.15 7.22 -14.71
N GLN A 2 26.55 7.13 -15.90
CA GLN A 2 26.85 6.24 -17.04
C GLN A 2 26.50 4.75 -16.89
N GLY A 3 25.51 4.34 -17.69
CA GLY A 3 25.34 2.94 -18.10
C GLY A 3 23.94 2.38 -17.92
N LEU A 4 22.94 2.89 -18.67
CA LEU A 4 21.77 2.14 -19.16
C LEU A 4 20.87 3.11 -19.94
N LYS A 5 21.28 3.37 -21.19
CA LYS A 5 20.43 3.95 -22.23
C LYS A 5 20.41 2.97 -23.39
N SER A 6 19.22 2.81 -23.96
CA SER A 6 18.93 2.26 -25.29
C SER A 6 18.66 0.76 -25.37
N ALA A 7 17.37 0.43 -25.52
CA ALA A 7 16.89 -0.41 -26.61
C ALA A 7 15.36 -0.26 -26.76
N ALA A 8 14.95 0.81 -27.43
CA ALA A 8 13.62 0.94 -28.01
C ALA A 8 13.73 0.95 -29.54
N ALA A 9 12.75 0.31 -30.20
CA ALA A 9 12.41 0.29 -31.63
C ALA A 9 13.14 -0.71 -32.57
N LEU A 10 12.39 -1.68 -33.14
CA LEU A 10 11.88 -1.61 -34.53
C LEU A 10 10.91 -2.78 -34.92
N LEU A 11 9.78 -2.39 -35.53
CA LEU A 11 8.99 -3.01 -36.64
C LEU A 11 8.13 -4.29 -36.51
N ILE A 12 6.82 -4.07 -36.30
CA ILE A 12 5.66 -4.26 -37.21
C ILE A 12 5.81 -5.25 -38.41
N ARG A 13 4.98 -6.32 -38.52
CA ARG A 13 3.71 -6.41 -39.33
C ARG A 13 3.08 -7.83 -39.39
N SER A 14 1.74 -7.85 -39.22
CA SER A 14 0.71 -8.72 -39.84
C SER A 14 0.58 -10.20 -39.47
N CYS A 15 -0.54 -10.57 -38.84
CA CYS A 15 -1.63 -11.25 -39.56
C CYS A 15 -2.92 -11.33 -38.71
N CYS A 16 -4.02 -10.91 -39.32
CA CYS A 16 -5.39 -11.05 -38.81
C CYS A 16 -5.81 -12.53 -38.82
N ASN A 17 -6.54 -12.97 -37.79
CA ASN A 17 -7.76 -13.74 -38.04
C ASN A 17 -8.74 -13.68 -36.86
N ASN A 18 -10.00 -13.51 -37.24
CA ASN A 18 -11.18 -13.40 -36.38
C ASN A 18 -11.40 -14.66 -35.52
N ASN A 19 -11.85 -14.47 -34.27
CA ASN A 19 -13.08 -15.14 -33.84
C ASN A 19 -13.75 -14.43 -32.66
N LYS A 20 -15.02 -14.11 -32.87
CA LYS A 20 -15.96 -13.57 -31.88
C LYS A 20 -16.56 -14.72 -31.08
N SER A 21 -16.62 -14.61 -29.77
CA SER A 21 -17.72 -15.18 -28.99
C SER A 21 -17.97 -14.35 -27.73
N LYS A 22 -19.12 -13.68 -27.72
CA LYS A 22 -19.79 -13.15 -26.54
C LYS A 22 -20.31 -14.33 -25.72
N LEU A 23 -20.27 -14.26 -24.39
CA LEU A 23 -21.28 -14.85 -23.51
C LEU A 23 -21.23 -14.16 -22.14
N SER A 24 -22.39 -14.12 -21.52
CA SER A 24 -22.94 -13.06 -20.68
C SER A 24 -22.82 -13.30 -19.17
N HIS A 25 -22.98 -12.20 -18.43
CA HIS A 25 -23.32 -12.13 -17.00
C HIS A 25 -24.40 -13.13 -16.57
N SER A 26 -24.24 -13.70 -15.36
CA SER A 26 -25.16 -13.59 -14.21
C SER A 26 -25.05 -14.82 -13.31
N PHE A 27 -24.59 -14.69 -12.06
CA PHE A 27 -25.00 -15.59 -10.97
C PHE A 27 -24.85 -14.87 -9.62
N LEU A 28 -25.98 -14.41 -9.09
CA LEU A 28 -26.20 -14.03 -7.70
C LEU A 28 -27.29 -14.96 -7.16
N THR A 29 -26.96 -15.78 -6.16
CA THR A 29 -27.97 -16.42 -5.30
C THR A 29 -27.49 -16.53 -3.85
N HIS A 30 -28.39 -16.09 -2.97
CA HIS A 30 -28.50 -16.10 -1.52
C HIS A 30 -27.59 -16.98 -0.64
N CYS A 31 -27.13 -16.39 0.48
CA CYS A 31 -26.83 -17.09 1.73
C CYS A 31 -27.66 -16.48 2.89
N PRO A 32 -28.29 -17.28 3.78
CA PRO A 32 -29.10 -16.78 4.88
C PRO A 32 -28.26 -16.32 6.08
N GLN A 33 -28.74 -15.27 6.74
CA GLN A 33 -28.15 -14.64 7.93
C GLN A 33 -28.32 -15.53 9.17
N HIS A 34 -27.23 -15.83 9.86
CA HIS A 34 -27.25 -16.26 11.26
C HIS A 34 -26.41 -15.28 12.09
N SER A 35 -27.09 -14.36 12.79
CA SER A 35 -26.50 -13.51 13.82
C SER A 35 -26.37 -14.29 15.13
N ARG A 36 -25.15 -14.60 15.57
CA ARG A 36 -24.85 -14.88 16.98
C ARG A 36 -23.92 -13.80 17.49
N SER A 37 -24.39 -12.98 18.42
CA SER A 37 -23.55 -12.06 19.17
C SER A 37 -22.65 -12.85 20.11
N LEU A 38 -21.36 -12.91 19.81
CA LEU A 38 -20.34 -13.41 20.74
C LEU A 38 -19.78 -12.20 21.48
N SER A 39 -20.07 -12.10 22.77
CA SER A 39 -19.32 -11.25 23.69
C SER A 39 -17.90 -11.81 23.82
N SER A 40 -16.91 -11.14 23.24
CA SER A 40 -15.51 -11.54 23.36
C SER A 40 -14.89 -10.94 24.63
N SER A 41 -14.38 -11.80 25.51
CA SER A 41 -13.38 -11.44 26.52
C SER A 41 -12.14 -10.81 25.86
N PRO A 42 -11.38 -9.95 26.57
CA PRO A 42 -10.14 -9.40 26.03
C PRO A 42 -9.17 -10.54 25.63
N PRO A 43 -8.45 -10.41 24.51
CA PRO A 43 -7.49 -11.42 24.06
C PRO A 43 -6.40 -11.61 25.11
N THR A 44 -5.99 -12.87 25.30
CA THR A 44 -4.85 -13.22 26.17
C THR A 44 -3.53 -12.77 25.53
N GLU A 45 -2.43 -12.68 26.31
CA GLU A 45 -1.09 -12.39 25.74
C GLU A 45 -0.69 -13.43 24.66
N ASP A 46 -1.04 -14.71 24.87
CA ASP A 46 -0.86 -15.77 23.88
C ASP A 46 -1.67 -15.50 22.59
N ASP A 47 -2.89 -14.95 22.68
CA ASP A 47 -3.71 -14.57 21.51
C ASP A 47 -3.13 -13.40 20.72
N LEU A 48 -2.38 -12.50 21.37
CA LEU A 48 -1.72 -11.36 20.72
C LEU A 48 -0.43 -11.79 20.02
N ASP A 49 0.32 -12.68 20.67
CA ASP A 49 1.55 -13.25 20.13
C ASP A 49 1.29 -14.14 18.89
N ASN A 50 0.13 -14.79 18.85
CA ASN A 50 -0.31 -15.59 17.71
C ASN A 50 -0.65 -14.79 16.46
N GLN A 51 -0.73 -13.45 16.52
CA GLN A 51 -1.03 -12.61 15.35
C GLN A 51 0.20 -12.32 14.48
N VAL A 52 1.41 -12.51 15.02
CA VAL A 52 2.66 -12.49 14.26
C VAL A 52 3.51 -13.68 14.71
N LEU A 53 3.53 -14.74 13.91
CA LEU A 53 4.35 -15.92 14.22
C LEU A 53 5.80 -15.66 13.88
N VAL A 54 6.70 -16.36 14.58
CA VAL A 54 8.14 -16.34 14.32
C VAL A 54 8.57 -17.73 13.86
N GLU A 55 9.31 -17.79 12.77
CA GLU A 55 9.98 -19.00 12.30
C GLU A 55 11.50 -18.78 12.29
N ASP A 56 12.21 -19.59 13.08
CA ASP A 56 13.66 -19.54 13.20
C ASP A 56 14.30 -20.52 12.22
N LYS A 57 15.24 -20.01 11.43
CA LYS A 57 16.11 -20.78 10.54
C LYS A 57 17.56 -20.55 10.91
N ALA A 58 18.47 -21.24 10.22
CA ALA A 58 19.90 -21.28 10.57
C ALA A 58 20.49 -19.88 10.78
N ASN A 59 20.26 -18.96 9.83
CA ASN A 59 20.77 -17.59 9.90
C ASN A 59 19.71 -16.54 9.51
N SER A 60 18.44 -16.93 9.38
CA SER A 60 17.34 -16.01 9.11
C SER A 60 16.23 -16.14 10.13
N ARG A 61 15.46 -15.06 10.26
CA ARG A 61 14.24 -14.99 11.08
C ARG A 61 13.09 -14.57 10.19
N SER A 62 11.98 -15.30 10.27
CA SER A 62 10.78 -14.94 9.51
C SER A 62 9.68 -14.47 10.46
N ALA A 63 9.15 -13.28 10.21
CA ALA A 63 7.88 -12.82 10.78
C ALA A 63 6.73 -13.21 9.84
N ILE A 64 5.67 -13.81 10.39
CA ILE A 64 4.52 -14.29 9.63
C ILE A 64 3.26 -13.62 10.15
N LEU A 65 2.64 -12.76 9.35
CA LEU A 65 1.36 -12.12 9.69
C LEU A 65 0.27 -13.19 9.72
N ASN A 66 -0.40 -13.35 10.86
CA ASN A 66 -1.26 -14.49 11.15
C ASN A 66 -2.65 -14.08 11.63
N ARG A 67 -3.33 -13.26 10.82
CA ARG A 67 -4.76 -12.94 10.94
C ARG A 67 -5.48 -13.23 9.61
N PRO A 68 -5.44 -14.46 9.08
CA PRO A 68 -5.91 -14.76 7.72
C PRO A 68 -7.42 -14.49 7.53
N SER A 69 -8.23 -14.62 8.59
CA SER A 69 -9.66 -14.27 8.57
C SER A 69 -9.93 -12.78 8.33
N ALA A 70 -8.97 -11.92 8.69
CA ALA A 70 -9.00 -10.48 8.48
C ALA A 70 -8.02 -10.05 7.37
N LEU A 71 -7.61 -10.96 6.47
CA LEU A 71 -6.64 -10.70 5.41
C LEU A 71 -5.32 -10.10 5.90
N ASN A 72 -4.89 -10.49 7.10
CA ASN A 72 -3.69 -9.97 7.76
C ASN A 72 -3.69 -8.44 7.90
N ALA A 73 -4.87 -7.84 8.13
CA ALA A 73 -4.99 -6.43 8.47
C ALA A 73 -4.18 -6.13 9.76
N LEU A 74 -3.36 -5.08 9.71
CA LEU A 74 -2.43 -4.68 10.76
C LEU A 74 -3.19 -3.96 11.87
N ASN A 75 -2.96 -4.36 13.12
CA ASN A 75 -3.42 -3.63 14.30
C ASN A 75 -2.20 -3.19 15.15
N THR A 76 -2.45 -2.43 16.21
CA THR A 76 -1.40 -1.90 17.09
C THR A 76 -0.52 -3.01 17.68
N ASN A 77 -1.12 -4.13 18.10
CA ASN A 77 -0.38 -5.26 18.69
C ASN A 77 0.59 -5.89 17.69
N MET A 78 0.14 -6.11 16.44
CA MET A 78 1.01 -6.61 15.39
C MET A 78 2.17 -5.64 15.11
N GLY A 79 1.88 -4.34 15.01
CA GLY A 79 2.91 -3.31 14.82
C GLY A 79 3.95 -3.29 15.95
N ALA A 80 3.49 -3.32 17.21
CA ALA A 80 4.35 -3.34 18.39
C ALA A 80 5.22 -4.60 18.44
N ARG A 81 4.64 -5.77 18.12
CA ARG A 81 5.34 -7.04 18.07
C ARG A 81 6.40 -7.06 16.97
N LEU A 82 6.06 -6.61 15.76
CA LEU A 82 7.01 -6.48 14.64
C LEU A 82 8.17 -5.55 15.02
N LEU A 83 7.88 -4.38 15.58
CA LEU A 83 8.90 -3.42 16.04
C LEU A 83 9.84 -4.04 17.08
N LYS A 84 9.30 -4.77 18.06
CA LYS A 84 10.09 -5.46 19.08
C LYS A 84 11.00 -6.53 18.46
N LEU A 85 10.45 -7.37 17.57
CA LEU A 85 11.19 -8.43 16.90
C LEU A 85 12.33 -7.87 16.04
N TYR A 86 12.04 -6.89 15.19
CA TYR A 86 13.05 -6.29 14.30
C TYR A 86 14.16 -5.60 15.09
N LYS A 87 13.83 -4.84 16.15
CA LYS A 87 14.86 -4.24 17.02
C LYS A 87 15.74 -5.29 17.71
N ALA A 88 15.20 -6.46 18.06
CA ALA A 88 15.96 -7.55 18.65
C ALA A 88 16.84 -8.25 17.61
N TRP A 89 16.29 -8.60 16.44
CA TRP A 89 16.98 -9.29 15.36
C TRP A 89 18.10 -8.46 14.73
N GLU A 90 17.96 -7.14 14.67
CA GLU A 90 19.03 -6.25 14.21
C GLU A 90 20.30 -6.37 15.07
N LYS A 91 20.14 -6.57 16.38
CA LYS A 91 21.26 -6.69 17.35
C LYS A 91 21.81 -8.11 17.48
N ASP A 92 21.07 -9.12 17.02
CA ASP A 92 21.45 -10.52 17.13
C ASP A 92 22.43 -10.91 16.02
N SER A 93 23.70 -11.15 16.36
CA SER A 93 24.74 -11.55 15.40
C SER A 93 24.49 -12.91 14.74
N SER A 94 23.58 -13.74 15.28
CA SER A 94 23.18 -15.01 14.65
C SER A 94 22.18 -14.84 13.50
N VAL A 95 21.61 -13.64 13.33
CA VAL A 95 20.65 -13.32 12.27
C VAL A 95 21.37 -12.54 11.18
N GLY A 96 21.51 -13.13 9.99
CA GLY A 96 22.05 -12.46 8.81
C GLY A 96 21.01 -11.64 8.06
N PHE A 97 19.77 -12.12 7.96
CA PHE A 97 18.67 -11.39 7.31
C PHE A 97 17.30 -11.78 7.87
N VAL A 98 16.28 -11.00 7.51
CA VAL A 98 14.90 -11.18 7.98
C VAL A 98 13.94 -11.34 6.81
N THR A 99 12.88 -12.13 7.01
CA THR A 99 11.79 -12.31 6.04
C THR A 99 10.47 -11.89 6.66
N LEU A 100 9.61 -11.26 5.86
CA LEU A 100 8.23 -10.95 6.23
C LEU A 100 7.27 -11.56 5.21
N LYS A 101 6.30 -12.33 5.70
CA LYS A 101 5.27 -12.96 4.86
C LYS A 101 3.91 -12.97 5.55
N GLY A 102 2.85 -13.18 4.77
CA GLY A 102 1.49 -13.34 5.29
C GLY A 102 1.03 -14.81 5.24
N SER A 103 0.20 -15.20 6.20
CA SER A 103 -0.53 -16.47 6.18
C SER A 103 -1.78 -16.39 5.31
N GLY A 104 -2.16 -17.51 4.69
CA GLY A 104 -3.39 -17.59 3.89
C GLY A 104 -3.29 -16.87 2.54
N ARG A 105 -4.34 -16.13 2.18
CA ARG A 105 -4.52 -15.58 0.82
C ARG A 105 -4.02 -14.14 0.62
N ALA A 106 -3.49 -13.51 1.66
CA ALA A 106 -3.03 -12.13 1.62
C ALA A 106 -1.66 -12.03 2.28
N PHE A 107 -0.79 -11.17 1.74
CA PHE A 107 0.33 -10.67 2.51
C PHE A 107 -0.22 -9.81 3.66
N SER A 108 -0.85 -8.68 3.31
CA SER A 108 -1.61 -7.83 4.22
C SER A 108 -2.54 -6.90 3.44
N ALA A 109 -3.79 -6.79 3.88
CA ALA A 109 -4.79 -5.89 3.30
C ALA A 109 -4.76 -4.45 3.87
N GLY A 110 -3.72 -4.08 4.63
CA GLY A 110 -3.55 -2.73 5.17
C GLY A 110 -3.82 -2.64 6.67
N GLY A 111 -4.09 -1.44 7.16
CA GLY A 111 -4.48 -1.23 8.56
C GLY A 111 -5.86 -1.80 8.88
N ASP A 112 -6.10 -2.16 10.14
CA ASP A 112 -7.40 -2.59 10.64
C ASP A 112 -8.34 -1.38 10.82
N ILE A 113 -8.76 -0.82 9.68
CA ILE A 113 -9.59 0.39 9.61
C ILE A 113 -10.97 0.21 10.24
N VAL A 114 -11.48 -1.03 10.31
CA VAL A 114 -12.75 -1.34 10.99
C VAL A 114 -12.58 -1.17 12.51
N ASN A 115 -11.49 -1.71 13.08
CA ASN A 115 -11.16 -1.45 14.47
C ASN A 115 -10.94 0.04 14.72
N LEU A 116 -10.22 0.73 13.83
CA LEU A 116 -9.98 2.17 13.94
C LEU A 116 -11.29 2.98 13.93
N TYR A 117 -12.23 2.66 13.03
CA TYR A 117 -13.57 3.24 13.00
C TYR A 117 -14.31 3.09 14.34
N HIS A 118 -14.25 1.90 14.95
CA HIS A 118 -14.87 1.67 16.26
C HIS A 118 -14.19 2.46 17.38
N LEU A 119 -12.86 2.55 17.39
CA LEU A 119 -12.11 3.35 18.37
C LEU A 119 -12.47 4.84 18.28
N ILE A 120 -12.53 5.40 17.07
CA ILE A 120 -12.92 6.80 16.83
C ILE A 120 -14.34 7.06 17.35
N ASN A 121 -15.29 6.17 17.04
CA ASN A 121 -16.68 6.34 17.48
C ASN A 121 -16.87 6.14 19.00
N GLN A 122 -15.92 5.48 19.67
CA GLN A 122 -15.87 5.35 21.13
C GLN A 122 -15.10 6.50 21.79
N GLY A 123 -14.56 7.46 21.02
CA GLY A 123 -13.75 8.56 21.54
C GLY A 123 -12.37 8.12 22.07
N LYS A 124 -11.88 6.94 21.66
CA LYS A 124 -10.58 6.38 22.09
C LYS A 124 -9.41 6.95 21.28
N TRP A 125 -9.26 8.27 21.35
CA TRP A 125 -8.28 9.01 20.55
C TRP A 125 -6.83 8.54 20.73
N GLU A 126 -6.41 8.29 21.97
CA GLU A 126 -5.05 7.81 22.27
C GLU A 126 -4.74 6.45 21.61
N ALA A 127 -5.73 5.55 21.54
CA ALA A 127 -5.54 4.26 20.88
C ALA A 127 -5.39 4.41 19.36
N CYS A 128 -6.07 5.39 18.75
CA CYS A 128 -5.88 5.74 17.35
C CYS A 128 -4.49 6.34 17.09
N ARG A 129 -4.02 7.21 18.01
CA ARG A 129 -2.69 7.80 17.93
C ARG A 129 -1.59 6.75 18.04
N GLU A 130 -1.73 5.84 19.00
CA GLU A 130 -0.82 4.72 19.22
C GLU A 130 -0.75 3.79 18.00
N PHE A 131 -1.89 3.54 17.35
CA PHE A 131 -1.96 2.73 16.13
C PHE A 131 -1.06 3.28 15.01
N PHE A 132 -1.24 4.54 14.63
CA PHE A 132 -0.43 5.17 13.59
C PHE A 132 1.02 5.33 14.02
N GLY A 133 1.26 5.78 15.26
CA GLY A 133 2.60 6.03 15.77
C GLY A 133 3.45 4.75 15.79
N THR A 134 2.86 3.65 16.24
CA THR A 134 3.53 2.35 16.29
C THR A 134 3.85 1.82 14.88
N LEU A 135 2.87 1.86 13.96
CA LEU A 135 3.07 1.35 12.61
C LEU A 135 4.08 2.19 11.82
N TYR A 136 4.00 3.51 11.89
CA TYR A 136 4.91 4.36 11.11
C TYR A 136 6.33 4.33 11.68
N THR A 137 6.47 4.20 13.00
CA THR A 137 7.79 3.92 13.62
C THR A 137 8.36 2.59 13.12
N PHE A 138 7.54 1.54 13.00
CA PHE A 138 7.99 0.27 12.46
C PHE A 138 8.39 0.39 10.97
N ILE A 139 7.62 1.09 10.16
CA ILE A 139 7.92 1.32 8.74
C ILE A 139 9.24 2.08 8.58
N TYR A 140 9.49 3.09 9.41
CA TYR A 140 10.77 3.80 9.41
C TYR A 140 11.93 2.88 9.81
N VAL A 141 11.76 2.07 10.86
CA VAL A 141 12.76 1.07 11.27
C VAL A 141 13.04 0.07 10.16
N LEU A 142 12.02 -0.34 9.42
CA LEU A 142 12.15 -1.23 8.25
C LEU A 142 12.91 -0.57 7.10
N GLY A 143 12.57 0.67 6.76
CA GLY A 143 13.24 1.42 5.68
C GLY A 143 14.69 1.81 5.99
N THR A 144 15.07 1.77 7.26
CA THR A 144 16.42 2.07 7.76
C THR A 144 17.09 0.86 8.40
N TYR A 145 16.62 -0.35 8.06
CA TYR A 145 17.03 -1.58 8.71
C TYR A 145 18.44 -1.99 8.30
N LEU A 146 19.29 -2.33 9.27
CA LEU A 146 20.73 -2.56 9.02
C LEU A 146 21.06 -3.93 8.41
N LYS A 147 20.05 -4.80 8.26
CA LYS A 147 20.20 -6.14 7.71
C LYS A 147 19.29 -6.30 6.49
N PRO A 148 19.61 -7.19 5.53
CA PRO A 148 18.72 -7.46 4.42
C PRO A 148 17.33 -7.88 4.91
N HIS A 149 16.30 -7.31 4.29
CA HIS A 149 14.90 -7.66 4.52
C HIS A 149 14.27 -8.18 3.23
N VAL A 150 13.57 -9.32 3.32
CA VAL A 150 12.83 -9.93 2.20
C VAL A 150 11.33 -9.93 2.51
N ALA A 151 10.55 -9.12 1.79
CA ALA A 151 9.09 -9.20 1.80
C ALA A 151 8.59 -10.19 0.73
N ILE A 152 7.80 -11.18 1.14
CA ILE A 152 7.14 -12.13 0.23
C ILE A 152 5.69 -11.69 0.03
N LEU A 153 5.42 -11.04 -1.11
CA LEU A 153 4.15 -10.37 -1.43
C LEU A 153 3.15 -11.32 -2.08
N ASN A 154 2.95 -12.52 -1.51
CA ASN A 154 2.05 -13.52 -2.08
C ASN A 154 0.58 -13.23 -1.70
N GLY A 155 -0.15 -12.55 -2.59
CA GLY A 155 -1.56 -12.18 -2.38
C GLY A 155 -1.79 -10.68 -2.27
N ILE A 156 -2.91 -10.31 -1.66
CA ILE A 156 -3.30 -8.91 -1.42
C ILE A 156 -2.21 -8.19 -0.60
N THR A 157 -1.75 -7.05 -1.11
CA THR A 157 -0.73 -6.16 -0.53
C THR A 157 -1.22 -4.73 -0.66
N MET A 158 -1.98 -4.23 0.32
CA MET A 158 -2.66 -2.92 0.22
C MET A 158 -2.39 -2.03 1.43
N GLY A 159 -2.47 -0.71 1.24
CA GLY A 159 -2.33 0.30 2.30
C GLY A 159 -1.15 0.08 3.22
N GLY A 160 -1.37 0.01 4.53
CA GLY A 160 -0.31 -0.31 5.50
C GLY A 160 0.51 -1.58 5.22
N GLY A 161 -0.03 -2.56 4.48
CA GLY A 161 0.71 -3.73 3.98
C GLY A 161 1.83 -3.34 3.01
N THR A 162 1.60 -2.34 2.17
CA THR A 162 2.64 -1.76 1.30
C THR A 162 3.71 -1.05 2.14
N GLY A 163 3.31 -0.31 3.18
CA GLY A 163 4.24 0.39 4.08
C GLY A 163 5.19 -0.55 4.82
N ILE A 164 4.71 -1.71 5.29
CA ILE A 164 5.56 -2.71 5.96
C ILE A 164 6.35 -3.61 5.00
N SER A 165 6.44 -3.28 3.72
CA SER A 165 7.15 -4.10 2.74
C SER A 165 7.99 -3.32 1.75
N ILE A 166 7.44 -2.28 1.13
CA ILE A 166 8.08 -1.53 0.04
C ILE A 166 9.41 -0.89 0.48
N PRO A 167 9.53 -0.27 1.67
CA PRO A 167 10.80 0.31 2.13
C PRO A 167 11.92 -0.69 2.44
N GLY A 168 11.67 -2.01 2.41
CA GLY A 168 12.69 -3.02 2.71
C GLY A 168 13.79 -3.16 1.64
N THR A 169 14.63 -4.20 1.75
CA THR A 169 15.69 -4.45 0.75
C THR A 169 15.14 -5.14 -0.51
N PHE A 170 14.43 -6.26 -0.32
CA PHE A 170 13.89 -7.10 -1.39
C PHE A 170 12.39 -7.27 -1.24
N ARG A 171 11.69 -7.20 -2.38
CA ARG A 171 10.25 -7.42 -2.52
C ARG A 171 10.03 -8.48 -3.59
N LEU A 172 9.61 -9.67 -3.16
CA LEU A 172 9.29 -10.81 -4.02
C LEU A 172 7.79 -10.84 -4.30
N ALA A 173 7.39 -10.44 -5.50
CA ALA A 173 6.02 -10.56 -5.98
C ALA A 173 5.75 -11.96 -6.56
N THR A 174 4.47 -12.32 -6.66
CA THR A 174 3.99 -13.56 -7.28
C THR A 174 2.84 -13.29 -8.24
N ASP A 175 2.39 -14.33 -8.95
CA ASP A 175 1.19 -14.29 -9.80
C ASP A 175 -0.09 -13.94 -9.02
N LYS A 176 -0.06 -14.04 -7.68
CA LYS A 176 -1.18 -13.73 -6.78
C LYS A 176 -1.10 -12.32 -6.19
N THR A 177 0.00 -11.60 -6.39
CA THR A 177 0.16 -10.26 -5.83
C THR A 177 -0.90 -9.32 -6.39
N VAL A 178 -1.59 -8.62 -5.49
CA VAL A 178 -2.50 -7.52 -5.83
C VAL A 178 -2.12 -6.32 -4.98
N PHE A 179 -1.43 -5.37 -5.60
CA PHE A 179 -1.01 -4.12 -4.98
C PHE A 179 -2.03 -3.02 -5.21
N ALA A 180 -2.34 -2.22 -4.18
CA ALA A 180 -3.10 -0.97 -4.31
C ALA A 180 -2.96 -0.06 -3.08
N THR A 181 -3.19 1.23 -3.29
CA THR A 181 -3.41 2.24 -2.24
C THR A 181 -4.82 2.83 -2.38
N PRO A 182 -5.88 2.12 -1.93
CA PRO A 182 -7.27 2.49 -2.16
C PRO A 182 -7.83 3.50 -1.12
N GLU A 183 -6.97 4.19 -0.37
CA GLU A 183 -7.34 5.01 0.78
C GLU A 183 -8.31 6.15 0.45
N THR A 184 -8.21 6.74 -0.76
CA THR A 184 -9.12 7.80 -1.20
C THR A 184 -10.58 7.34 -1.30
N LEU A 185 -10.80 6.04 -1.51
CA LEU A 185 -12.12 5.43 -1.60
C LEU A 185 -12.78 5.22 -0.24
N ILE A 186 -12.02 5.32 0.86
CA ILE A 186 -12.53 5.24 2.24
C ILE A 186 -12.45 6.59 2.97
N GLY A 187 -12.26 7.70 2.24
CA GLY A 187 -12.15 9.02 2.87
C GLY A 187 -10.85 9.24 3.63
N PHE A 188 -9.77 8.58 3.18
CA PHE A 188 -8.43 8.70 3.75
C PHE A 188 -7.41 9.12 2.68
N HIS A 189 -6.13 9.24 3.03
CA HIS A 189 -5.04 9.49 2.09
C HIS A 189 -4.14 8.26 2.00
N PRO A 190 -3.46 7.99 0.88
CA PRO A 190 -2.37 7.03 0.83
C PRO A 190 -1.33 7.39 1.89
N ASP A 191 -1.11 6.47 2.81
CA ASP A 191 -0.35 6.67 4.03
C ASP A 191 0.78 5.64 4.15
N ALA A 192 1.37 5.49 5.35
CA ALA A 192 2.35 4.45 5.63
C ALA A 192 3.60 4.47 4.70
N GLY A 193 4.04 5.66 4.31
CA GLY A 193 5.17 5.91 3.41
C GLY A 193 4.77 5.95 1.93
N ALA A 194 3.48 5.87 1.59
CA ALA A 194 3.01 5.88 0.21
C ALA A 194 3.41 7.14 -0.55
N SER A 195 3.40 8.31 0.10
CA SER A 195 3.88 9.54 -0.55
C SER A 195 5.35 9.50 -0.92
N PHE A 196 6.16 8.71 -0.22
CA PHE A 196 7.55 8.48 -0.59
C PHE A 196 7.64 7.53 -1.78
N PHE A 197 7.15 6.29 -1.68
CA PHE A 197 7.41 5.31 -2.75
C PHE A 197 6.57 5.54 -4.02
N LEU A 198 5.36 6.12 -3.93
CA LEU A 198 4.55 6.41 -5.13
C LEU A 198 5.13 7.59 -5.92
N SER A 199 5.64 8.61 -5.24
CA SER A 199 6.20 9.80 -5.90
C SER A 199 7.50 9.53 -6.66
N HIS A 200 8.17 8.42 -6.36
CA HIS A 200 9.38 7.94 -7.04
C HIS A 200 9.08 6.93 -8.17
N LEU A 201 7.81 6.62 -8.45
CA LEU A 201 7.46 5.80 -9.60
C LEU A 201 7.67 6.56 -10.93
N PRO A 202 7.81 5.83 -12.06
CA PRO A 202 7.98 6.46 -13.36
C PRO A 202 6.86 7.46 -13.69
N GLY A 203 7.26 8.66 -14.12
CA GLY A 203 6.35 9.72 -14.54
C GLY A 203 5.37 10.14 -13.44
N HIS A 204 4.08 10.10 -13.78
CA HIS A 204 2.96 10.40 -12.89
C HIS A 204 2.11 9.17 -12.54
N LEU A 205 2.71 7.98 -12.61
CA LEU A 205 2.06 6.74 -12.19
C LEU A 205 1.68 6.76 -10.71
N GLY A 206 2.49 7.41 -9.86
CA GLY A 206 2.23 7.56 -8.44
C GLY A 206 0.92 8.28 -8.14
N GLU A 207 0.72 9.43 -8.78
CA GLU A 207 -0.50 10.25 -8.70
C GLU A 207 -1.71 9.47 -9.22
N TYR A 208 -1.58 8.74 -10.33
CA TYR A 208 -2.63 7.85 -10.83
C TYR A 208 -3.05 6.80 -9.79
N LEU A 209 -2.08 6.08 -9.21
CA LEU A 209 -2.35 5.01 -8.24
C LEU A 209 -2.96 5.57 -6.96
N ALA A 210 -2.39 6.67 -6.44
CA ALA A 210 -2.84 7.35 -5.24
C ALA A 210 -4.29 7.84 -5.34
N LEU A 211 -4.65 8.49 -6.46
CA LEU A 211 -5.95 9.10 -6.61
C LEU A 211 -7.05 8.08 -6.97
N THR A 212 -6.73 7.13 -7.85
CA THR A 212 -7.74 6.18 -8.38
C THR A 212 -7.88 4.93 -7.54
N GLY A 213 -6.92 4.63 -6.65
CA GLY A 213 -6.80 3.33 -5.97
C GLY A 213 -6.48 2.18 -6.92
N GLY A 214 -5.87 2.47 -8.07
CA GLY A 214 -5.53 1.51 -9.14
C GLY A 214 -4.83 0.28 -8.60
N THR A 215 -5.15 -0.90 -9.15
CA THR A 215 -4.49 -2.15 -8.75
C THR A 215 -3.37 -2.49 -9.72
N LEU A 216 -2.24 -2.96 -9.19
CA LEU A 216 -1.16 -3.57 -9.99
C LEU A 216 -0.99 -5.03 -9.59
N ASN A 217 -0.80 -5.89 -10.58
CA ASN A 217 -0.39 -7.28 -10.34
C ASN A 217 1.14 -7.41 -10.16
N GLY A 218 1.62 -8.61 -9.83
CA GLY A 218 3.04 -8.84 -9.60
C GLY A 218 3.96 -8.50 -10.79
N ALA A 219 3.54 -8.75 -12.03
CA ALA A 219 4.32 -8.41 -13.22
C ALA A 219 4.39 -6.89 -13.43
N GLU A 220 3.29 -6.19 -13.18
CA GLU A 220 3.24 -4.73 -13.23
C GLU A 220 4.11 -4.09 -12.14
N MET A 221 4.13 -4.65 -10.93
CA MET A 221 5.01 -4.18 -9.86
C MET A 221 6.50 -4.30 -10.23
N ILE A 222 6.91 -5.38 -10.92
CA ILE A 222 8.28 -5.50 -11.42
C ILE A 222 8.58 -4.41 -12.45
N ALA A 223 7.67 -4.23 -13.41
CA ALA A 223 7.87 -3.30 -14.52
C ALA A 223 7.92 -1.82 -14.07
N CYS A 224 7.25 -1.45 -12.97
CA CYS A 224 7.33 -0.10 -12.40
C CYS A 224 8.33 0.06 -11.24
N GLY A 225 9.01 -1.01 -10.83
CA GLY A 225 10.02 -0.98 -9.76
C GLY A 225 9.48 -1.10 -8.32
N LEU A 226 8.18 -1.34 -8.13
CA LEU A 226 7.59 -1.63 -6.81
C LEU A 226 7.95 -3.02 -6.28
N ALA A 227 8.30 -3.97 -7.15
CA ALA A 227 8.85 -5.26 -6.77
C ALA A 227 10.26 -5.40 -7.35
N THR A 228 11.15 -6.07 -6.63
CA THR A 228 12.51 -6.37 -7.12
C THR A 228 12.59 -7.69 -7.85
N HIS A 229 11.81 -8.66 -7.40
CA HIS A 229 11.88 -10.04 -7.84
C HIS A 229 10.48 -10.58 -8.04
N TYR A 230 10.34 -11.52 -8.96
CA TYR A 230 9.07 -12.18 -9.21
C TYR A 230 9.29 -13.68 -9.37
N THR A 231 8.40 -14.47 -8.77
CA THR A 231 8.36 -15.92 -8.98
C THR A 231 6.91 -16.40 -9.04
N ASN A 232 6.63 -17.43 -9.82
CA ASN A 232 5.32 -18.07 -9.75
C ASN A 232 5.07 -18.66 -8.34
N SER A 233 3.88 -18.47 -7.78
CA SER A 233 3.51 -18.94 -6.44
C SER A 233 3.63 -20.46 -6.26
N GLU A 234 3.61 -21.24 -7.35
CA GLU A 234 3.92 -22.67 -7.33
C GLU A 234 5.35 -22.97 -6.88
N LYS A 235 6.31 -22.10 -7.19
CA LYS A 235 7.73 -22.23 -6.81
C LYS A 235 8.05 -21.62 -5.45
N LEU A 236 7.10 -20.91 -4.83
CA LEU A 236 7.37 -20.13 -3.62
C LEU A 236 7.95 -20.98 -2.47
N HIS A 237 7.44 -22.20 -2.31
CA HIS A 237 7.95 -23.14 -1.30
C HIS A 237 9.44 -23.50 -1.51
N LEU A 238 9.92 -23.53 -2.76
CA LEU A 238 11.33 -23.77 -3.07
C LEU A 238 12.18 -22.55 -2.68
N VAL A 239 11.69 -21.34 -2.95
CA VAL A 239 12.35 -20.09 -2.57
C VAL A 239 12.47 -20.00 -1.05
N GLU A 240 11.37 -20.21 -0.33
CA GLU A 240 11.37 -20.17 1.15
C GLU A 240 12.29 -21.23 1.75
N HIS A 241 12.30 -22.44 1.19
CA HIS A 241 13.22 -23.51 1.61
C HIS A 241 14.68 -23.14 1.37
N HIS A 242 15.00 -22.53 0.23
CA HIS A 242 16.36 -22.11 -0.09
C HIS A 242 16.81 -20.97 0.84
N LEU A 243 16.00 -19.91 0.99
CA LEU A 243 16.24 -18.82 1.94
C LEU A 243 16.46 -19.35 3.37
N GLY A 244 15.67 -20.34 3.80
CA GLY A 244 15.82 -20.95 5.13
C GLY A 244 17.13 -21.70 5.36
N LYS A 245 17.90 -22.00 4.31
CA LYS A 245 19.21 -22.66 4.39
C LYS A 245 20.40 -21.72 4.24
N LEU A 246 20.17 -20.50 3.78
CA LEU A 246 21.24 -19.53 3.62
C LEU A 246 21.87 -19.17 4.96
N VAL A 247 23.19 -19.02 4.94
CA VAL A 247 24.01 -18.50 6.04
C VAL A 247 24.81 -17.34 5.48
N THR A 248 24.23 -16.15 5.53
CA THR A 248 24.77 -14.92 4.93
C THR A 248 24.06 -13.69 5.52
N ASP A 249 24.79 -12.60 5.66
CA ASP A 249 24.29 -11.23 5.85
C ASP A 249 24.52 -10.35 4.61
N ASP A 250 25.19 -10.88 3.58
CA ASP A 250 25.46 -10.20 2.31
C ASP A 250 24.18 -10.16 1.43
N PRO A 251 23.66 -8.95 1.11
CA PRO A 251 22.50 -8.80 0.24
C PRO A 251 22.67 -9.45 -1.14
N SER A 252 23.88 -9.46 -1.72
CA SER A 252 24.12 -9.96 -3.07
C SER A 252 23.90 -11.47 -3.20
N VAL A 253 24.19 -12.23 -2.13
CA VAL A 253 23.91 -13.66 -2.04
C VAL A 253 22.40 -13.92 -2.00
N ILE A 254 21.66 -13.09 -1.28
CA ILE A 254 20.20 -13.18 -1.18
C ILE A 254 19.56 -12.82 -2.52
N GLU A 255 20.02 -11.76 -3.16
CA GLU A 255 19.61 -11.35 -4.51
C GLU A 255 19.79 -12.49 -5.52
N THR A 256 21.01 -13.04 -5.63
CA THR A 256 21.32 -14.18 -6.51
C THR A 256 20.41 -15.39 -6.23
N SER A 257 20.10 -15.63 -4.95
CA SER A 257 19.21 -16.71 -4.53
C SER A 257 17.75 -16.48 -4.96
N LEU A 258 17.27 -15.24 -4.94
CA LEU A 258 15.94 -14.87 -5.42
C LEU A 258 15.88 -14.96 -6.95
N GLU A 259 16.91 -14.46 -7.65
CA GLU A 259 17.05 -14.52 -9.11
C GLU A 259 17.06 -15.96 -9.66
N GLN A 260 17.63 -16.92 -8.92
CA GLN A 260 17.65 -18.34 -9.31
C GLN A 260 16.25 -18.91 -9.55
N TYR A 261 15.24 -18.40 -8.83
CA TYR A 261 13.84 -18.79 -8.97
C TYR A 261 13.00 -17.74 -9.68
N GLY A 262 13.64 -16.71 -10.23
CA GLY A 262 13.01 -15.63 -10.96
C GLY A 262 12.36 -16.12 -12.25
N ASP A 263 11.16 -15.61 -12.54
CA ASP A 263 10.48 -15.82 -13.81
C ASP A 263 10.49 -14.52 -14.63
N LEU A 264 10.77 -14.63 -15.92
CA LEU A 264 10.64 -13.49 -16.84
C LEU A 264 9.16 -13.18 -17.03
N VAL A 265 8.75 -11.97 -16.65
CA VAL A 265 7.36 -11.52 -16.75
C VAL A 265 7.24 -10.19 -17.47
N TYR A 266 6.09 -10.02 -18.12
CA TYR A 266 5.73 -8.81 -18.83
C TYR A 266 4.31 -8.40 -18.41
N PRO A 267 4.06 -7.09 -18.25
CA PRO A 267 2.70 -6.59 -18.05
C PRO A 267 1.76 -7.06 -19.16
N ASP A 268 0.48 -7.25 -18.82
CA ASP A 268 -0.57 -7.54 -19.81
C ASP A 268 -0.75 -6.35 -20.76
N LYS A 269 -1.23 -6.59 -21.98
CA LYS A 269 -1.48 -5.54 -22.99
C LYS A 269 -2.42 -4.44 -22.51
N MET A 270 -3.32 -4.76 -21.57
CA MET A 270 -4.26 -3.81 -20.97
C MET A 270 -3.69 -3.09 -19.74
N SER A 271 -2.47 -3.40 -19.33
CA SER A 271 -1.78 -2.75 -18.22
C SER A 271 -1.72 -1.24 -18.40
N VAL A 272 -1.86 -0.52 -17.29
CA VAL A 272 -1.67 0.93 -17.25
C VAL A 272 -0.25 1.33 -17.65
N LEU A 273 0.73 0.45 -17.52
CA LEU A 273 2.12 0.71 -17.91
C LEU A 273 2.29 0.89 -19.43
N HIS A 274 1.41 0.29 -20.24
CA HIS A 274 1.37 0.55 -21.68
C HIS A 274 0.67 1.87 -22.04
N ARG A 275 0.16 2.60 -21.04
CA ARG A 275 -0.55 3.88 -21.18
C ARG A 275 0.19 5.01 -20.48
N ILE A 276 1.47 4.84 -20.15
CA ILE A 276 2.22 5.79 -19.33
C ILE A 276 2.24 7.20 -19.92
N GLU A 277 2.32 7.34 -21.25
CA GLU A 277 2.26 8.65 -21.91
C GLU A 277 0.91 9.36 -21.68
N MET A 278 -0.20 8.61 -21.64
CA MET A 278 -1.53 9.16 -21.36
C MET A 278 -1.70 9.46 -19.86
N VAL A 279 -1.11 8.63 -19.00
CA VAL A 279 -1.05 8.88 -17.55
C VAL A 279 -0.29 10.18 -17.28
N ASP A 280 0.92 10.32 -17.83
CA ASP A 280 1.73 11.51 -17.67
C ASP A 280 1.03 12.75 -18.21
N LYS A 281 0.36 12.64 -19.35
CA LYS A 281 -0.41 13.75 -19.93
C LYS A 281 -1.56 14.20 -19.00
N CYS A 282 -2.25 13.28 -18.33
CA CYS A 282 -3.44 13.62 -17.54
C CYS A 282 -3.16 13.86 -16.05
N PHE A 283 -2.13 13.24 -15.47
CA PHE A 283 -1.84 13.25 -14.04
C PHE A 283 -0.63 14.13 -13.68
N SER A 284 -0.06 14.87 -14.64
CA SER A 284 1.04 15.83 -14.40
C SER A 284 0.60 17.19 -13.88
N HIS A 285 -0.71 17.42 -13.76
CA HIS A 285 -1.26 18.70 -13.33
C HIS A 285 -1.13 18.92 -11.81
N ASP A 286 -1.13 20.20 -11.42
CA ASP A 286 -0.93 20.60 -10.03
C ASP A 286 -2.19 20.39 -9.19
N THR A 287 -3.37 20.44 -9.81
CA THR A 287 -4.67 20.32 -9.13
C THR A 287 -5.50 19.14 -9.59
N VAL A 288 -6.39 18.65 -8.73
CA VAL A 288 -7.29 17.53 -9.07
C VAL A 288 -8.27 17.95 -10.16
N GLU A 289 -8.77 19.18 -10.13
CA GLU A 289 -9.66 19.75 -11.13
C GLU A 289 -9.06 19.70 -12.53
N GLU A 290 -7.79 20.11 -12.68
CA GLU A 290 -7.08 20.04 -13.96
C GLU A 290 -6.90 18.59 -14.46
N ILE A 291 -6.67 17.64 -13.53
CA ILE A 291 -6.62 16.20 -13.87
C ILE A 291 -7.97 15.73 -14.42
N PHE A 292 -9.08 16.14 -13.81
CA PHE A 292 -10.42 15.83 -14.32
C PHE A 292 -10.66 16.43 -15.71
N ASP A 293 -10.34 17.71 -15.89
CA ASP A 293 -10.49 18.40 -17.18
C ASP A 293 -9.64 17.76 -18.29
N ALA A 294 -8.41 17.33 -17.97
CA ALA A 294 -7.56 16.61 -18.90
C ALA A 294 -8.17 15.27 -19.30
N LEU A 295 -8.60 14.46 -18.33
CA LEU A 295 -9.23 13.16 -18.58
C LEU A 295 -10.54 13.28 -19.37
N GLU A 296 -11.38 14.27 -19.08
CA GLU A 296 -12.64 14.50 -19.80
C GLU A 296 -12.41 14.92 -21.26
N ARG A 297 -11.38 15.74 -21.50
CA ARG A 297 -10.97 16.14 -22.86
C ARG A 297 -10.46 14.94 -23.66
N GLU A 298 -9.56 14.14 -23.10
CA GLU A 298 -9.05 12.94 -23.77
C GLU A 298 -10.15 11.90 -24.00
N ALA A 299 -11.08 11.74 -23.06
CA ALA A 299 -12.23 10.87 -23.22
C ALA A 299 -13.11 11.29 -24.40
N ALA A 300 -13.34 12.59 -24.57
CA ALA A 300 -14.14 13.15 -25.67
C ALA A 300 -13.44 13.01 -27.04
N GLU A 301 -12.11 13.15 -27.08
CA GLU A 301 -11.33 13.07 -28.33
C GLU A 301 -11.13 11.63 -28.82
N THR A 302 -10.80 10.70 -27.91
CA THR A 302 -10.37 9.34 -28.27
C THR A 302 -11.49 8.30 -28.21
N ASN A 303 -12.54 8.57 -27.43
CA ASN A 303 -13.58 7.60 -27.05
C ASN A 303 -12.99 6.30 -26.43
N ASP A 304 -11.82 6.37 -25.80
CA ASP A 304 -11.22 5.23 -25.10
C ASP A 304 -11.96 4.97 -23.78
N ALA A 305 -12.33 3.71 -23.54
CA ALA A 305 -13.02 3.28 -22.34
C ALA A 305 -12.17 3.45 -21.06
N TRP A 306 -10.83 3.50 -21.18
CA TRP A 306 -9.93 3.68 -20.04
C TRP A 306 -10.11 5.04 -19.35
N PHE A 307 -10.25 6.13 -20.12
CA PHE A 307 -10.48 7.46 -19.54
C PHE A 307 -11.81 7.51 -18.78
N ASN A 308 -12.88 6.98 -19.39
CA ASN A 308 -14.20 6.91 -18.77
C ASN A 308 -14.22 6.05 -17.48
N SER A 309 -13.48 4.94 -17.48
CA SER A 309 -13.31 4.11 -16.28
C SER A 309 -12.54 4.83 -15.18
N THR A 310 -11.46 5.54 -15.54
CA THR A 310 -10.63 6.32 -14.62
C THR A 310 -11.42 7.47 -13.98
N LEU A 311 -12.16 8.24 -14.78
CA LEU A 311 -13.06 9.30 -14.29
C LEU A 311 -14.11 8.75 -13.32
N ARG A 312 -14.69 7.58 -13.61
CA ARG A 312 -15.65 6.95 -12.70
C ARG A 312 -15.02 6.64 -11.35
N ARG A 313 -13.81 6.07 -11.33
CA ARG A 313 -13.09 5.75 -10.09
C ARG A 313 -12.79 7.00 -9.27
N LEU A 314 -12.36 8.09 -9.92
CA LEU A 314 -12.13 9.36 -9.24
C LEU A 314 -13.43 9.93 -8.65
N LYS A 315 -14.57 9.83 -9.38
CA LYS A 315 -15.89 10.27 -8.90
C LYS A 315 -16.44 9.45 -7.72
N GLU A 316 -15.91 8.24 -7.48
CA GLU A 316 -16.27 7.41 -6.31
C GLU A 316 -15.47 7.77 -5.04
N ALA A 317 -14.33 8.46 -5.16
CA ALA A 317 -13.47 8.83 -4.05
C ALA A 317 -13.98 10.07 -3.31
N SER A 318 -13.51 10.28 -2.07
CA SER A 318 -13.78 11.54 -1.35
C SER A 318 -13.07 12.71 -2.07
N PRO A 319 -13.78 13.81 -2.38
CA PRO A 319 -13.18 15.00 -3.00
C PRO A 319 -12.03 15.58 -2.17
N LEU A 320 -12.19 15.63 -0.85
CA LEU A 320 -11.15 16.10 0.07
C LEU A 320 -9.95 15.16 0.05
N SER A 321 -10.19 13.84 0.12
CA SER A 321 -9.14 12.83 0.01
C SER A 321 -8.33 12.95 -1.26
N LEU A 322 -8.96 13.22 -2.41
CA LEU A 322 -8.25 13.41 -3.67
C LEU A 322 -7.27 14.59 -3.59
N LYS A 323 -7.72 15.75 -3.11
CA LYS A 323 -6.86 16.95 -3.02
C LYS A 323 -5.69 16.76 -2.06
N VAL A 324 -5.94 16.24 -0.85
CA VAL A 324 -4.86 16.00 0.12
C VAL A 324 -3.88 14.93 -0.36
N SER A 325 -4.37 13.92 -1.10
CA SER A 325 -3.51 12.86 -1.66
C SER A 325 -2.62 13.39 -2.78
N LEU A 326 -3.14 14.18 -3.71
CA LEU A 326 -2.34 14.77 -4.79
C LEU A 326 -1.20 15.61 -4.23
N ARG A 327 -1.52 16.54 -3.33
CA ARG A 327 -0.51 17.37 -2.65
C ARG A 327 0.50 16.51 -1.90
N SER A 328 0.05 15.45 -1.23
CA SER A 328 0.92 14.54 -0.50
C SER A 328 1.95 13.84 -1.40
N ILE A 329 1.53 13.34 -2.57
CA ILE A 329 2.45 12.70 -3.52
C ILE A 329 3.44 13.72 -4.11
N GLN A 330 2.96 14.91 -4.48
CA GLN A 330 3.79 15.98 -5.04
C GLN A 330 4.87 16.46 -4.04
N GLU A 331 4.50 16.70 -2.78
CA GLU A 331 5.47 17.05 -1.73
C GLU A 331 6.46 15.91 -1.44
N GLY A 332 5.96 14.66 -1.44
CA GLY A 332 6.76 13.46 -1.19
C GLY A 332 7.90 13.23 -2.19
N ARG A 333 7.78 13.78 -3.41
CA ARG A 333 8.79 13.68 -4.47
C ARG A 333 10.14 14.33 -4.10
N PHE A 334 10.13 15.25 -3.13
CA PHE A 334 11.29 16.02 -2.70
C PHE A 334 11.67 15.77 -1.24
N GLN A 335 11.07 14.76 -0.61
CA GLN A 335 11.21 14.46 0.82
C GLN A 335 11.84 13.08 1.03
N THR A 336 12.57 12.94 2.13
CA THR A 336 13.04 11.62 2.60
C THR A 336 11.90 10.81 3.21
N LEU A 337 12.10 9.50 3.41
CA LEU A 337 11.10 8.61 3.99
C LEU A 337 10.64 9.09 5.38
N ASP A 338 11.55 9.52 6.25
CA ASP A 338 11.19 10.05 7.59
C ASP A 338 10.34 11.31 7.50
N GLN A 339 10.68 12.25 6.61
CA GLN A 339 9.90 13.47 6.40
C GLN A 339 8.49 13.15 5.90
N CYS A 340 8.37 12.20 4.96
CA CYS A 340 7.08 11.72 4.47
C CYS A 340 6.26 11.08 5.59
N LEU A 341 6.85 10.18 6.39
CA LEU A 341 6.15 9.51 7.49
C LEU A 341 5.70 10.47 8.59
N VAL A 342 6.53 11.46 8.95
CA VAL A 342 6.16 12.50 9.92
C VAL A 342 5.00 13.35 9.40
N ARG A 343 5.03 13.74 8.12
CA ARG A 343 3.94 14.50 7.50
C ARG A 343 2.65 13.68 7.40
N GLU A 344 2.74 12.45 6.93
CA GLU A 344 1.60 11.53 6.84
C GLU A 344 1.01 11.20 8.21
N TYR A 345 1.83 11.17 9.26
CA TYR A 345 1.33 11.02 10.63
C TYR A 345 0.39 12.16 11.03
N ARG A 346 0.80 13.41 10.76
CA ARG A 346 -0.06 14.59 10.97
C ARG A 346 -1.35 14.47 10.18
N MET A 347 -1.23 14.19 8.89
CA MET A 347 -2.37 14.05 7.98
C MET A 347 -3.33 12.95 8.44
N SER A 348 -2.80 11.83 8.93
CA SER A 348 -3.59 10.70 9.40
C SER A 348 -4.41 11.07 10.62
N LEU A 349 -3.79 11.69 11.63
CA LEU A 349 -4.49 12.16 12.83
C LEU A 349 -5.52 13.24 12.47
N GLN A 350 -5.16 14.22 11.66
CA GLN A 350 -6.10 15.25 11.21
C GLN A 350 -7.30 14.63 10.47
N GLY A 351 -7.05 13.66 9.58
CA GLY A 351 -8.07 12.97 8.79
C GLY A 351 -9.02 12.11 9.60
N ILE A 352 -8.58 11.54 10.74
CA ILE A 352 -9.45 10.76 11.63
C ILE A 352 -10.08 11.57 12.78
N SER A 353 -9.65 12.83 12.99
CA SER A 353 -10.10 13.68 14.10
C SER A 353 -11.58 14.10 14.05
N LYS A 354 -12.22 13.99 12.88
CA LYS A 354 -13.56 14.54 12.56
C LYS A 354 -13.68 16.06 12.67
N GLN A 355 -12.59 16.80 12.89
CA GLN A 355 -12.62 18.27 12.96
C GLN A 355 -12.69 18.92 11.58
N ILE A 356 -12.11 18.28 10.56
CA ILE A 356 -12.09 18.77 9.18
C ILE A 356 -13.26 18.15 8.40
N SER A 357 -13.34 16.81 8.41
CA SER A 357 -14.38 16.04 7.73
C SER A 357 -14.63 14.72 8.45
N GLY A 358 -15.83 14.17 8.28
CA GLY A 358 -16.21 12.82 8.72
C GLY A 358 -15.93 11.72 7.70
N ASP A 359 -15.31 12.05 6.56
CA ASP A 359 -15.17 11.17 5.40
C ASP A 359 -14.51 9.83 5.72
N PHE A 360 -13.46 9.80 6.55
CA PHE A 360 -12.85 8.53 6.95
C PHE A 360 -13.87 7.56 7.55
N CYS A 361 -14.66 8.04 8.51
CA CYS A 361 -15.67 7.21 9.17
C CYS A 361 -16.80 6.82 8.22
N GLU A 362 -17.22 7.73 7.34
CA GLU A 362 -18.27 7.46 6.36
C GLU A 362 -17.82 6.46 5.29
N GLY A 363 -16.60 6.57 4.79
CA GLY A 363 -16.03 5.66 3.80
C GLY A 363 -15.83 4.25 4.36
N VAL A 364 -15.30 4.15 5.59
CA VAL A 364 -15.20 2.85 6.29
C VAL A 364 -16.58 2.25 6.54
N ARG A 365 -17.55 3.06 6.97
CA ARG A 365 -18.94 2.60 7.14
C ARG A 365 -19.48 2.02 5.84
N ALA A 366 -19.45 2.80 4.76
CA ALA A 366 -20.03 2.44 3.47
C ALA A 366 -19.37 1.21 2.83
N ARG A 367 -18.05 1.03 2.96
CA ARG A 367 -17.32 -0.06 2.29
C ARG A 367 -17.12 -1.30 3.15
N MET A 368 -16.97 -1.16 4.47
CA MET A 368 -16.51 -2.26 5.32
C MET A 368 -17.52 -2.68 6.40
N VAL A 369 -18.29 -1.73 6.95
CA VAL A 369 -19.25 -2.00 8.04
C VAL A 369 -20.62 -2.35 7.46
N ASP A 370 -21.27 -1.37 6.82
CA ASP A 370 -22.62 -1.52 6.27
C ASP A 370 -22.58 -2.12 4.85
N LYS A 371 -21.48 -1.89 4.12
CA LYS A 371 -21.23 -2.43 2.78
C LYS A 371 -22.29 -2.02 1.75
N ASP A 372 -22.84 -0.81 1.89
CA ASP A 372 -23.78 -0.22 0.94
C ASP A 372 -23.10 0.35 -0.32
N LEU A 373 -21.77 0.55 -0.27
CA LEU A 373 -20.96 1.16 -1.34
C LEU A 373 -21.45 2.56 -1.75
N ALA A 374 -22.12 3.27 -0.85
CA ALA A 374 -22.72 4.58 -1.10
C ALA A 374 -22.30 5.60 -0.03
N PRO A 375 -21.00 5.95 0.05
CA PRO A 375 -20.52 6.94 1.00
C PRO A 375 -21.08 8.33 0.70
N LYS A 376 -21.44 9.06 1.75
CA LYS A 376 -21.93 10.44 1.70
C LYS A 376 -20.83 11.41 2.11
N TRP A 377 -19.95 11.72 1.16
CA TRP A 377 -18.82 12.61 1.37
C TRP A 377 -19.25 14.01 1.79
N ASN A 378 -18.47 14.62 2.69
CA ASN A 378 -18.63 16.00 3.12
C ASN A 378 -17.23 16.66 3.20
N PRO A 379 -16.85 17.51 2.25
CA PRO A 379 -17.69 18.10 1.20
C PRO A 379 -18.03 17.11 0.06
N PRO A 380 -19.18 17.27 -0.62
CA PRO A 380 -19.64 16.32 -1.63
C PRO A 380 -19.04 16.52 -3.03
N SER A 381 -18.31 17.62 -3.27
CA SER A 381 -17.68 17.92 -4.57
C SER A 381 -16.35 18.65 -4.42
N LEU A 382 -15.53 18.67 -5.48
CA LEU A 382 -14.19 19.29 -5.48
C LEU A 382 -14.24 20.79 -5.22
N GLU A 383 -15.24 21.48 -5.77
CA GLU A 383 -15.43 22.93 -5.68
C GLU A 383 -15.77 23.37 -4.25
N GLN A 384 -16.28 22.45 -3.43
CA GLN A 384 -16.62 22.69 -2.03
C GLN A 384 -15.47 22.36 -1.07
N VAL A 385 -14.37 21.80 -1.56
CA VAL A 385 -13.14 21.64 -0.78
C VAL A 385 -12.38 22.96 -0.79
N SER A 386 -12.36 23.68 0.34
CA SER A 386 -11.54 24.89 0.47
C SER A 386 -10.07 24.55 0.72
N GLU A 387 -9.18 25.48 0.35
CA GLU A 387 -7.74 25.35 0.63
C GLU A 387 -7.46 25.21 2.13
N ASP A 388 -8.19 25.93 2.99
CA ASP A 388 -8.05 25.80 4.46
C ASP A 388 -8.30 24.37 4.95
N MET A 389 -9.22 23.62 4.31
CA MET A 389 -9.46 22.22 4.66
C MET A 389 -8.26 21.36 4.31
N VAL A 390 -7.64 21.60 3.15
CA VAL A 390 -6.44 20.89 2.70
C VAL A 390 -5.26 21.26 3.59
N ASP A 391 -4.98 22.55 3.80
CA ASP A 391 -3.88 23.06 4.62
C ASP A 391 -3.90 22.52 6.05
N ARG A 392 -5.10 22.32 6.62
CA ARG A 392 -5.25 21.79 7.98
C ARG A 392 -4.78 20.34 8.12
N TYR A 393 -4.77 19.53 7.06
CA TYR A 393 -4.15 18.19 7.08
C TYR A 393 -2.63 18.26 7.27
N PHE A 394 -1.99 19.30 6.74
CA PHE A 394 -0.53 19.46 6.73
C PHE A 394 -0.03 20.33 7.88
N SER A 395 -0.94 20.99 8.58
CA SER A 395 -0.63 21.86 9.72
C SER A 395 -0.03 21.05 10.89
N PRO A 396 0.93 21.63 11.63
CA PRO A 396 1.47 21.00 12.84
C PRO A 396 0.38 20.60 13.82
N LEU A 397 0.60 19.50 14.53
CA LEU A 397 -0.23 19.09 15.65
C LEU A 397 -0.03 20.05 16.85
N SER A 398 -0.92 20.01 17.83
CA SER A 398 -0.85 20.88 19.01
C SER A 398 0.37 20.55 19.90
N GLU A 399 0.81 21.48 20.76
CA GLU A 399 1.93 21.19 21.70
C GLU A 399 1.64 20.02 22.64
N SER A 400 0.36 19.74 22.93
CA SER A 400 -0.09 18.58 23.70
C SER A 400 -0.09 17.26 22.89
N GLU A 401 0.16 17.33 21.58
CA GLU A 401 0.13 16.21 20.65
C GLU A 401 1.38 16.27 19.76
N PRO A 402 2.55 15.85 20.27
CA PRO A 402 3.78 15.96 19.50
C PRO A 402 3.71 15.13 18.22
N ASP A 403 4.48 15.57 17.22
CA ASP A 403 4.71 14.81 16.00
C ASP A 403 5.37 13.45 16.26
N LEU A 404 5.35 12.61 15.22
CA LEU A 404 6.03 11.32 15.24
C LEU A 404 7.53 11.50 15.48
N ASP A 405 8.02 11.03 16.62
CA ASP A 405 9.45 11.02 16.94
C ASP A 405 10.12 9.78 16.36
N LEU A 406 10.89 9.98 15.30
CA LEU A 406 11.64 8.92 14.61
C LEU A 406 13.13 8.96 14.99
N PRO A 407 13.80 7.80 15.14
CA PRO A 407 15.21 7.72 15.54
C PRO A 407 16.21 8.11 14.43
N THR A 408 16.01 9.26 13.79
CA THR A 408 16.80 9.78 12.64
C THR A 408 18.26 10.07 12.95
N LYS A 409 18.59 10.36 14.22
CA LYS A 409 19.99 10.55 14.65
C LYS A 409 20.79 9.25 14.74
N GLN A 410 20.12 8.10 14.73
CA GLN A 410 20.72 6.79 14.95
C GLN A 410 20.72 5.92 13.69
N ARG A 411 19.97 6.32 12.65
CA ARG A 411 19.75 5.54 11.44
C ARG A 411 19.56 6.48 10.26
N GLU A 412 20.25 6.22 9.16
CA GLU A 412 20.00 6.87 7.88
C GLU A 412 19.18 5.93 7.00
N ALA A 413 18.19 6.47 6.29
CA ALA A 413 17.45 5.69 5.30
C ALA A 413 18.35 5.37 4.11
N PHE A 414 18.20 4.16 3.54
CA PHE A 414 18.82 3.86 2.26
C PHE A 414 18.22 4.81 1.22
N THR A 415 19.05 5.70 0.67
CA THR A 415 18.68 6.65 -0.40
C THR A 415 18.64 5.98 -1.76
#